data_AF-A0A842LTX9-F1
#
_entry.id   AF-A0A842LTX9-F1
#
_cell.length_a   1.000
_cell.length_b   1.000
_cell.length_c   1.000
_cell.angle_alpha   90.00
_cell.angle_beta   90.00
_cell.angle_gamma   90.00
#
_symmetry.space_group_name_H-M   'P 1'
#
loop_
_entity.id
_entity.type
_entity.pdbx_description
1 polymer ?
#
loop_
_entity_poly.entity_id
_entity_poly.type
_entity_poly.pdbx_seq_one_letter_code
_entity_poly.pdbx_strand_id
1 'polypeptide(L)'
;MDRDIPLKGLLSIILRSHRVFIGRELGHLNLTDAQVACLLRIHREPGIKQDELATFFHVDKGTIARTLRRLEESGFIEREQDPENRRRYILEVTGRGEEIIPLILKVEERWEDLLFRNFTDEERRIFREMCRRLAEEGLRIRGDEP
;
A
#
# COMPACT_ATOMS: atom_id res chain seq x y z
N MET A 1 -11.81 -15.19 19.94
CA MET A 1 -10.40 -15.22 19.50
C MET A 1 -9.56 -15.45 20.73
N ASP A 2 -8.52 -16.27 20.64
CA ASP A 2 -7.63 -16.56 21.77
C ASP A 2 -6.99 -15.25 22.29
N ARG A 3 -6.91 -15.08 23.60
CA ARG A 3 -6.34 -13.89 24.24
C ARG A 3 -4.81 -13.88 24.19
N ASP A 4 -4.20 -15.01 23.88
CA ASP A 4 -2.73 -15.17 23.89
C ASP A 4 -2.06 -14.81 22.56
N ILE A 5 -2.82 -14.37 21.55
CA ILE A 5 -2.26 -13.98 20.24
C ILE A 5 -1.45 -12.68 20.39
N PRO A 6 -0.15 -12.67 20.05
CA PRO A 6 0.65 -11.45 20.06
C PRO A 6 0.09 -10.38 19.11
N LEU A 7 0.33 -9.10 19.41
CA LEU A 7 -0.16 -7.97 18.60
C LEU A 7 0.11 -8.14 17.10
N LYS A 8 1.32 -8.56 16.72
CA LYS A 8 1.68 -8.83 15.32
C LYS A 8 0.76 -9.87 14.66
N GLY A 9 0.34 -10.88 15.41
CA GLY A 9 -0.60 -11.91 14.96
C GLY A 9 -1.98 -11.32 14.66
N LEU A 10 -2.50 -10.48 15.57
CA LEU A 10 -3.77 -9.75 15.39
C LEU A 10 -3.72 -8.84 14.15
N LEU A 11 -2.66 -8.03 14.01
CA LEU A 11 -2.44 -7.20 12.82
C LEU A 11 -2.38 -8.04 11.54
N SER A 12 -1.73 -9.21 11.59
CA SER A 12 -1.65 -10.10 10.45
C SER A 12 -3.02 -10.69 10.06
N ILE A 13 -3.96 -10.83 10.99
CA ILE A 13 -5.34 -11.27 10.67
C ILE A 13 -6.08 -10.14 9.94
N ILE A 14 -5.98 -8.92 10.45
CA ILE A 14 -6.57 -7.72 9.83
C ILE A 14 -6.05 -7.55 8.40
N LEU A 15 -4.73 -7.53 8.20
CA LEU A 15 -4.09 -7.36 6.89
C LEU A 15 -4.43 -8.50 5.91
N ARG A 16 -4.60 -9.74 6.38
CA ARG A 16 -5.05 -10.84 5.51
C ARG A 16 -6.50 -10.66 5.05
N SER A 17 -7.37 -10.12 5.91
CA SER A 17 -8.74 -9.81 5.52
C SER A 17 -8.77 -8.73 4.42
N HIS A 18 -7.93 -7.70 4.55
CA HIS A 18 -7.75 -6.64 3.54
C HIS A 18 -7.29 -7.23 2.21
N ARG A 19 -6.23 -8.05 2.20
CA ARG A 19 -5.74 -8.71 1.00
C ARG A 19 -6.81 -9.52 0.26
N VAL A 20 -7.64 -10.27 0.99
CA VAL A 20 -8.76 -11.04 0.41
C VAL A 20 -9.82 -10.09 -0.14
N PHE A 21 -10.14 -9.02 0.57
CA PHE A 21 -11.12 -8.03 0.16
C PHE A 21 -10.72 -7.31 -1.13
N ILE A 22 -9.48 -6.80 -1.20
CA ILE A 22 -8.92 -6.19 -2.42
C ILE A 22 -8.96 -7.16 -3.60
N GLY A 23 -8.55 -8.41 -3.40
CA GLY A 23 -8.59 -9.42 -4.47
C GLY A 23 -10.00 -9.70 -5.01
N ARG A 24 -11.03 -9.61 -4.15
CA ARG A 24 -12.43 -9.76 -4.57
C ARG A 24 -12.96 -8.53 -5.29
N GLU A 25 -12.69 -7.34 -4.75
CA GLU A 25 -13.27 -6.09 -5.24
C GLU A 25 -12.54 -5.54 -6.47
N LEU A 26 -11.21 -5.69 -6.54
CA LEU A 26 -10.36 -5.09 -7.57
C LEU A 26 -9.66 -6.13 -8.47
N GLY A 27 -9.86 -7.43 -8.22
CA GLY A 27 -9.25 -8.50 -9.02
C GLY A 27 -9.65 -8.47 -10.49
N HIS A 28 -10.85 -7.95 -10.81
CA HIS A 28 -11.31 -7.76 -12.19
C HIS A 28 -10.51 -6.71 -12.97
N LEU A 29 -9.75 -5.85 -12.28
CA LEU A 29 -8.80 -4.89 -12.85
C LEU A 29 -7.36 -5.42 -12.85
N ASN A 30 -7.16 -6.71 -12.56
CA ASN A 30 -5.86 -7.34 -12.36
C ASN A 30 -5.01 -6.71 -11.24
N LEU A 31 -5.68 -6.15 -10.23
CA LEU A 31 -5.05 -5.56 -9.06
C LEU A 31 -5.02 -6.53 -7.88
N THR A 32 -3.89 -6.52 -7.20
CA THR A 32 -3.65 -7.19 -5.92
C THR A 32 -3.30 -6.15 -4.87
N ASP A 33 -3.39 -6.54 -3.60
CA ASP A 33 -3.03 -5.70 -2.46
C ASP A 33 -1.64 -5.05 -2.59
N ALA A 34 -0.61 -5.82 -2.98
CA ALA A 34 0.74 -5.27 -3.19
C ALA A 34 0.81 -4.25 -4.35
N GLN A 35 0.03 -4.44 -5.41
CA GLN A 35 -0.04 -3.50 -6.53
C GLN A 35 -0.78 -2.22 -6.12
N VAL A 36 -1.88 -2.35 -5.36
CA VAL A 36 -2.60 -1.20 -4.78
C VAL A 36 -1.67 -0.38 -3.88
N ALA A 37 -0.92 -1.04 -2.99
CA ALA A 37 0.03 -0.37 -2.11
C ALA A 37 1.10 0.41 -2.90
N CYS A 38 1.68 -0.19 -3.95
CA CYS A 38 2.65 0.50 -4.81
C CYS A 38 2.01 1.68 -5.54
N LEU A 39 0.84 1.49 -6.13
CA LEU A 39 0.15 2.53 -6.90
C LEU A 39 -0.20 3.75 -6.04
N LEU A 40 -0.78 3.53 -4.86
CA LEU A 40 -1.09 4.61 -3.90
C LEU A 40 0.17 5.34 -3.42
N ARG A 41 1.29 4.62 -3.26
CA ARG A 41 2.55 5.21 -2.84
C ARG A 41 3.20 6.09 -3.91
N ILE A 42 3.13 5.65 -5.17
CA ILE A 42 3.60 6.43 -6.34
C ILE A 42 2.69 7.64 -6.58
N HIS A 43 1.37 7.48 -6.47
CA HIS A 43 0.42 8.59 -6.57
C HIS A 43 0.70 9.69 -5.54
N ARG A 44 1.06 9.31 -4.30
CA ARG A 44 1.40 10.27 -3.24
C ARG A 44 2.74 10.98 -3.45
N GLU A 45 3.68 10.34 -4.13
CA GLU A 45 5.02 10.90 -4.39
C GLU A 45 5.43 10.61 -5.84
N PRO A 46 4.88 11.39 -6.79
CA PRO A 46 5.28 11.28 -8.20
C PRO A 46 6.78 11.49 -8.35
N GLY A 47 7.42 10.63 -9.14
CA GLY A 47 8.86 10.65 -9.33
C GLY A 47 9.68 9.82 -8.34
N ILE A 48 9.02 9.14 -7.38
CA ILE A 48 9.71 8.20 -6.46
C ILE A 48 10.49 7.14 -7.25
N LYS A 49 11.70 6.82 -6.79
CA LYS A 49 12.54 5.86 -7.49
C LYS A 49 12.19 4.43 -7.07
N GLN A 50 12.32 3.48 -7.98
CA GLN A 50 11.96 2.08 -7.71
C GLN A 50 12.70 1.48 -6.49
N ASP A 51 13.97 1.84 -6.31
CA ASP A 51 14.78 1.36 -5.17
C ASP A 51 14.39 2.03 -3.84
N GLU A 52 13.89 3.27 -3.87
CA GLU A 52 13.28 3.92 -2.72
C GLU A 52 11.96 3.23 -2.37
N LEU A 53 11.15 2.90 -3.36
CA LEU A 53 9.91 2.14 -3.15
C LEU A 53 10.18 0.74 -2.57
N ALA A 54 11.24 0.07 -3.03
CA ALA A 54 11.68 -1.22 -2.50
C ALA A 54 12.08 -1.11 -1.02
N THR A 55 12.86 -0.07 -0.70
CA THR A 55 13.31 0.24 0.67
C THR A 55 12.11 0.54 1.56
N PHE A 56 11.18 1.38 1.09
CA PHE A 56 9.97 1.76 1.83
C PHE A 56 9.15 0.52 2.24
N PHE A 57 8.88 -0.39 1.30
CA PHE A 57 8.13 -1.62 1.58
C PHE A 57 8.96 -2.74 2.21
N HIS A 58 10.27 -2.54 2.36
CA HIS A 58 11.21 -3.54 2.87
C HIS A 58 11.12 -4.89 2.10
N VAL A 59 11.13 -4.81 0.77
CA VAL A 59 11.07 -5.97 -0.14
C VAL A 59 12.29 -6.04 -1.05
N ASP A 60 12.63 -7.23 -1.50
CA ASP A 60 13.74 -7.42 -2.43
C ASP A 60 13.44 -6.82 -3.83
N LYS A 61 14.53 -6.55 -4.57
CA LYS A 61 14.47 -5.96 -5.93
C LYS A 61 13.64 -6.77 -6.91
N GLY A 62 13.64 -8.11 -6.81
CA GLY A 62 12.87 -8.98 -7.69
C GLY A 62 11.37 -8.87 -7.40
N THR A 63 10.99 -8.81 -6.13
CA THR A 63 9.61 -8.65 -5.71
C THR A 63 9.03 -7.32 -6.15
N ILE A 64 9.70 -6.20 -5.86
CA ILE A 64 9.20 -4.88 -6.28
C ILE A 64 9.13 -4.76 -7.81
N ALA A 65 10.14 -5.26 -8.54
CA ALA A 65 10.16 -5.19 -9.99
C ALA A 65 9.03 -6.00 -10.64
N ARG A 66 8.66 -7.16 -10.08
CA ARG A 66 7.52 -7.94 -10.57
C ARG A 66 6.19 -7.23 -10.33
N THR A 67 6.02 -6.60 -9.16
CA THR A 67 4.81 -5.85 -8.84
C THR A 67 4.64 -4.65 -9.77
N LEU A 68 5.70 -3.85 -9.95
CA LEU A 68 5.70 -2.67 -10.81
C LEU A 68 5.49 -3.03 -12.29
N ARG A 69 6.12 -4.10 -12.77
CA ARG A 69 5.92 -4.58 -14.14
C ARG A 69 4.45 -4.87 -14.44
N ARG A 70 3.71 -5.48 -13.51
CA ARG A 70 2.28 -5.75 -13.72
C ARG A 70 1.42 -4.50 -13.71
N LEU A 71 1.78 -3.50 -12.92
CA LEU A 71 1.12 -2.19 -12.94
C LEU A 71 1.36 -1.46 -14.27
N GLU A 72 2.60 -1.51 -14.77
CA GLU A 72 3.02 -0.97 -16.06
C GLU A 72 2.32 -1.70 -17.23
N GLU A 73 2.28 -3.03 -17.22
CA GLU A 73 1.53 -3.86 -18.20
C GLU A 73 0.02 -3.55 -18.20
N SER A 74 -0.54 -3.18 -17.06
CA SER A 74 -1.94 -2.75 -16.93
C SER A 74 -2.15 -1.29 -17.35
N GLY A 75 -1.06 -0.55 -17.61
CA GLY A 75 -1.06 0.85 -17.99
C GLY A 75 -1.38 1.80 -16.86
N PHE A 76 -1.19 1.41 -15.59
CA PHE A 76 -1.48 2.26 -14.42
C PHE A 76 -0.30 3.10 -13.96
N ILE A 77 0.92 2.67 -14.29
CA ILE A 77 2.14 3.43 -14.01
C ILE A 77 3.01 3.46 -15.27
N GLU A 78 3.91 4.41 -15.32
CA GLU A 78 5.02 4.43 -16.26
C GLU A 78 6.35 4.43 -15.52
N ARG A 79 7.38 3.93 -16.22
CA ARG A 79 8.73 3.75 -15.66
C ARG A 79 9.75 4.35 -16.61
N GLU A 80 10.33 5.45 -16.18
CA GLU A 80 11.37 6.13 -16.96
C GLU A 80 12.75 5.85 -16.36
N GLN A 81 13.75 5.73 -17.22
CA GLN A 81 15.12 5.59 -16.76
C GLN A 81 15.60 6.92 -16.17
N ASP A 82 16.17 6.89 -14.97
CA ASP A 82 16.68 8.11 -14.32
C ASP A 82 17.81 8.72 -15.17
N PRO A 83 17.70 9.99 -15.62
CA PRO A 83 18.68 10.63 -16.48
C PRO A 83 20.05 10.79 -15.81
N GLU A 84 20.08 10.88 -14.48
CA GLU A 84 21.31 11.00 -13.69
C GLU A 84 21.92 9.63 -13.37
N ASN A 85 21.10 8.57 -13.39
CA ASN A 85 21.55 7.22 -13.09
C ASN A 85 20.76 6.16 -13.85
N ARG A 86 21.32 5.71 -14.98
CA ARG A 86 20.74 4.67 -15.85
C ARG A 86 20.42 3.33 -15.16
N ARG A 87 20.87 3.10 -13.92
CA ARG A 87 20.54 1.90 -13.14
C ARG A 87 19.26 2.06 -12.31
N ARG A 88 18.69 3.26 -12.23
CA ARG A 88 17.47 3.59 -11.48
C ARG A 88 16.31 3.87 -12.43
N TYR A 89 15.12 3.74 -11.89
CA TYR A 89 13.87 4.04 -12.57
C TYR A 89 13.05 5.01 -11.73
N ILE A 90 12.54 6.03 -12.38
CA ILE A 90 11.58 7.00 -11.86
C ILE A 90 10.19 6.47 -12.16
N LEU A 91 9.29 6.55 -11.18
CA LEU A 91 7.94 6.00 -11.26
C LEU A 91 6.90 7.13 -11.22
N GLU A 92 5.96 7.09 -12.15
CA GLU A 92 4.81 7.99 -12.19
C GLU A 92 3.52 7.22 -12.44
N VAL A 93 2.39 7.75 -11.95
CA VAL A 93 1.06 7.22 -12.23
C VAL A 93 0.58 7.81 -13.55
N THR A 94 0.11 6.96 -14.46
CA THR A 94 -0.41 7.43 -15.75
C THR A 94 -1.81 8.04 -15.58
N GLY A 95 -2.33 8.72 -16.61
CA GLY A 95 -3.73 9.18 -16.61
C GLY A 95 -4.74 8.05 -16.33
N ARG A 96 -4.50 6.84 -16.87
CA ARG A 96 -5.34 5.66 -16.59
C ARG A 96 -5.20 5.18 -15.14
N GLY A 97 -4.01 5.29 -14.57
CA GLY A 97 -3.78 5.01 -13.14
C GLY A 97 -4.55 5.99 -12.26
N GLU A 98 -4.51 7.27 -12.58
CA GLU A 98 -5.24 8.32 -11.86
C GLU A 98 -6.76 8.08 -11.86
N GLU A 99 -7.32 7.62 -12.98
CA GLU A 99 -8.76 7.29 -13.09
C GLU A 99 -9.22 6.20 -12.10
N ILE A 100 -8.33 5.28 -11.70
CA ILE A 100 -8.69 4.18 -10.79
C ILE A 100 -8.39 4.48 -9.32
N ILE A 101 -7.64 5.54 -9.00
CA ILE A 101 -7.34 5.92 -7.60
C ILE A 101 -8.63 6.15 -6.79
N PRO A 102 -9.65 6.89 -7.27
CA PRO A 102 -10.89 7.08 -6.51
C PRO A 102 -11.63 5.76 -6.25
N LEU A 103 -11.59 4.82 -7.19
CA LEU A 103 -12.18 3.49 -7.01
C LEU A 103 -11.47 2.70 -5.91
N ILE A 104 -10.13 2.72 -5.89
CA ILE A 104 -9.33 2.10 -4.84
C ILE A 104 -9.68 2.69 -3.48
N LEU A 105 -9.68 4.03 -3.36
CA LEU A 105 -10.00 4.71 -2.09
C LEU A 105 -11.40 4.37 -1.59
N LYS A 106 -12.38 4.22 -2.48
CA LYS A 106 -13.73 3.78 -2.11
C LYS A 106 -13.77 2.33 -1.62
N VAL A 107 -12.94 1.46 -2.17
CA VAL A 107 -12.79 0.07 -1.70
C VAL A 107 -12.11 0.04 -0.32
N GLU A 108 -11.08 0.86 -0.10
CA GLU A 108 -10.44 1.04 1.21
C GLU A 108 -11.44 1.52 2.27
N GLU A 109 -12.24 2.55 1.95
CA GLU A 109 -13.29 3.08 2.83
C GLU A 109 -14.32 2.00 3.19
N ARG A 110 -14.83 1.25 2.21
CA ARG A 110 -15.76 0.14 2.45
C ARG A 110 -15.16 -0.96 3.32
N TRP A 111 -13.87 -1.27 3.14
CA TRP A 111 -13.20 -2.26 3.98
C TRP A 111 -13.07 -1.76 5.43
N GLU A 112 -12.66 -0.50 5.64
CA GLU A 112 -12.59 0.10 6.97
C GLU A 112 -13.98 0.07 7.64
N ASP A 113 -15.05 0.46 6.94
CA ASP A 113 -16.41 0.47 7.49
C ASP A 113 -16.86 -0.93 7.94
N LEU A 114 -16.54 -1.96 7.16
CA LEU A 114 -16.82 -3.35 7.53
C LEU A 114 -15.99 -3.80 8.74
N LEU A 115 -14.73 -3.37 8.83
CA LEU A 115 -13.83 -3.70 9.93
C LEU A 115 -14.30 -3.06 11.25
N PHE A 116 -14.80 -1.82 11.17
CA PHE A 116 -15.27 -1.03 12.31
C PHE A 116 -16.77 -1.18 12.61
N ARG A 117 -17.49 -2.12 11.98
CA ARG A 117 -18.96 -2.27 12.11
C ARG A 117 -19.52 -2.39 13.54
N ASN A 118 -18.68 -2.78 14.50
CA ASN A 118 -19.03 -2.97 15.91
C ASN A 118 -18.30 -1.97 16.83
N PHE A 119 -17.77 -0.88 16.26
CA PHE A 119 -17.09 0.19 16.96
C PHE A 119 -17.89 1.48 16.82
N THR A 120 -17.84 2.33 17.83
CA THR A 120 -18.32 3.70 17.75
C THR A 120 -17.36 4.57 16.92
N ASP A 121 -17.85 5.71 16.43
CA ASP A 121 -17.00 6.67 15.70
C ASP A 121 -15.81 7.16 16.53
N GLU A 122 -16.01 7.31 17.85
CA GLU A 122 -14.94 7.72 18.76
C GLU A 122 -13.89 6.63 18.93
N GLU A 123 -14.29 5.36 19.09
CA GLU A 123 -13.33 4.25 19.14
C GLU A 123 -12.58 4.10 17.82
N ARG A 124 -13.26 4.24 16.67
CA ARG A 124 -12.61 4.26 15.35
C ARG A 124 -11.57 5.37 15.26
N ARG A 125 -11.92 6.59 15.71
CA ARG A 125 -11.01 7.75 15.72
C ARG A 125 -9.79 7.50 16.60
N ILE A 126 -9.99 7.02 17.83
CA ILE A 126 -8.92 6.69 18.78
C ILE A 126 -8.02 5.60 18.22
N PHE A 127 -8.58 4.55 17.62
CA PHE A 127 -7.80 3.47 17.02
C PHE A 127 -6.92 3.97 15.88
N ARG A 128 -7.45 4.81 14.97
CA ARG A 128 -6.66 5.42 13.89
C ARG A 128 -5.53 6.28 14.43
N GLU A 129 -5.76 7.03 15.50
CA GLU A 129 -4.74 7.82 16.19
C GLU A 129 -3.61 6.95 16.75
N MET A 130 -3.97 5.87 17.45
CA MET A 130 -2.99 4.92 17.98
C MET A 130 -2.18 4.25 16.87
N CYS A 131 -2.84 3.82 15.79
CA CYS A 131 -2.14 3.25 14.63
C CYS A 131 -1.16 4.23 14.00
N ARG A 132 -1.50 5.53 13.90
CA ARG A 132 -0.58 6.54 13.36
C ARG A 132 0.68 6.66 14.22
N ARG A 133 0.51 6.79 15.54
CA ARG A 133 1.62 6.88 16.49
C ARG A 133 2.50 5.62 16.47
N LEU A 134 1.89 4.43 16.37
CA LEU A 134 2.61 3.16 16.25
C LEU A 134 3.36 3.04 14.90
N ALA A 135 2.79 3.57 13.82
CA ALA A 135 3.43 3.59 12.51
C ALA A 135 4.64 4.53 12.50
N GLU A 136 4.52 5.72 13.08
CA GLU A 136 5.64 6.66 13.28
C GLU A 136 6.77 5.99 14.07
N GLU A 137 6.46 5.35 15.21
CA GLU A 137 7.46 4.62 15.99
C GLU A 137 8.07 3.45 15.21
N GLY A 138 7.27 2.75 14.40
CA GLY A 138 7.77 1.70 13.51
C GLY A 138 8.78 2.20 12.48
N LEU A 139 8.62 3.43 11.97
CA LEU A 139 9.61 4.06 11.07
C LEU A 139 10.90 4.41 11.82
N ARG A 140 10.81 4.90 13.06
CA ARG A 140 11.99 5.14 13.91
C ARG A 140 12.80 3.88 14.18
N ILE A 141 12.12 2.79 14.51
CA ILE A 141 12.75 1.48 14.75
C ILE A 141 13.54 1.01 13.52
N ARG A 142 13.05 1.31 12.31
CA ARG A 142 13.71 0.97 11.05
C ARG A 142 14.92 1.86 10.73
N GLY A 143 15.03 3.03 11.35
CA GLY A 143 16.02 4.05 11.01
C GLY A 143 15.67 4.82 9.73
N ASP A 144 14.40 4.82 9.32
CA ASP A 144 13.91 5.49 8.10
C ASP A 144 13.38 6.92 8.40
N GLU A 145 13.84 7.58 9.48
CA GLU A 145 13.56 9.01 9.69
C GLU A 145 14.39 9.87 8.71
N PRO A 146 13.84 10.99 8.20
CA PRO A 146 14.64 12.01 7.50
C PRO A 146 15.66 12.69 8.42
#